data_AF-A0A852YCJ5-F1
#
_entry.id   AF-A0A852YCJ5-F1
#
_cell.length_a   1.000
_cell.length_b   1.000
_cell.length_c   1.000
_cell.angle_alpha   90.00
_cell.angle_beta   90.00
_cell.angle_gamma   90.00
#
_symmetry.space_group_name_H-M   'P 1'
#
loop_
_entity.id
_entity.type
_entity.pdbx_description
1 polymer ?
#
loop_
_entity_poly.entity_id
_entity_poly.type
_entity_poly.pdbx_seq_one_letter_code
_entity_poly.pdbx_strand_id
1 'polypeptide(L)'
;MPDLKMDLGLLEQLRNDLDAVIAEFEGADDFSDDVAEATGHDDLGGHVRDFAHKWNDKRKKMTENIKALREQLSAITDGFTKVDKELAKALRDAADSGDTSFPPPGQNNPGHNPTAY
;
A
#
# COMPACT_ATOMS: atom_id res chain seq x y z
N MET A 1 10.03 22.93 -2.44
CA MET A 1 9.07 22.09 -1.69
C MET A 1 9.00 20.77 -2.42
N PRO A 2 9.20 19.62 -1.76
CA PRO A 2 9.09 18.34 -2.47
C PRO A 2 7.63 18.17 -2.91
N ASP A 3 7.41 18.29 -4.23
CA ASP A 3 6.15 18.00 -4.94
C ASP A 3 5.95 16.49 -4.98
N LEU A 4 5.78 15.88 -3.81
CA LEU A 4 5.53 14.46 -3.68
C LEU A 4 4.03 14.22 -3.87
N LYS A 5 3.61 14.03 -5.11
CA LYS A 5 2.25 13.61 -5.47
C LYS A 5 2.08 12.13 -5.15
N MET A 6 1.78 11.82 -3.90
CA MET A 6 1.36 10.49 -3.47
C MET A 6 -0.15 10.37 -3.66
N ASP A 7 -0.57 9.55 -4.61
CA ASP A 7 -1.97 9.18 -4.77
C ASP A 7 -2.28 8.04 -3.79
N LEU A 8 -2.87 8.39 -2.65
CA LEU A 8 -3.27 7.43 -1.62
C LEU A 8 -4.33 6.44 -2.13
N GLY A 9 -5.14 6.85 -3.12
CA GLY A 9 -6.10 5.97 -3.78
C GLY A 9 -5.42 4.91 -4.63
N LEU A 10 -4.37 5.28 -5.37
CA LEU A 10 -3.56 4.32 -6.14
C LEU A 10 -2.83 3.32 -5.22
N LEU A 11 -2.31 3.78 -4.08
CA LEU A 11 -1.67 2.89 -3.10
C LEU A 11 -2.67 1.90 -2.48
N GLU A 12 -3.89 2.36 -2.21
CA GLU A 12 -4.96 1.50 -1.72
C GLU A 12 -5.40 0.47 -2.77
N GLN A 13 -5.52 0.89 -4.03
CA GLN A 13 -5.81 -0.03 -5.14
C GLN A 13 -4.72 -1.09 -5.28
N LEU A 14 -3.44 -0.68 -5.28
CA LEU A 14 -2.32 -1.61 -5.35
C LEU A 14 -2.30 -2.59 -4.16
N ARG A 15 -2.63 -2.13 -2.95
CA ARG A 15 -2.75 -3.03 -1.79
C ARG A 15 -3.81 -4.10 -2.01
N ASN A 16 -4.98 -3.72 -2.52
CA ASN A 16 -6.07 -4.65 -2.79
C ASN A 16 -5.71 -5.64 -3.91
N ASP A 17 -5.01 -5.18 -4.95
CA ASP A 17 -4.52 -6.04 -6.03
C ASP A 17 -3.51 -7.07 -5.49
N LEU A 18 -2.59 -6.66 -4.62
CA LEU A 18 -1.65 -7.58 -3.97
C LEU A 18 -2.37 -8.59 -3.05
N ASP A 19 -3.42 -8.17 -2.33
CA ASP A 19 -4.26 -9.07 -1.54
C ASP A 19 -4.95 -10.13 -2.40
N ALA A 20 -5.45 -9.74 -3.59
CA ALA A 20 -6.04 -10.68 -4.54
C ALA A 20 -5.00 -11.70 -5.05
N VAL A 21 -3.80 -11.25 -5.41
CA VAL A 21 -2.72 -12.15 -5.85
C VAL A 21 -2.29 -13.08 -4.72
N ILE A 22 -2.16 -12.60 -3.48
CA ILE A 22 -1.85 -13.47 -2.33
C ILE A 22 -2.92 -14.56 -2.20
N ALA A 23 -4.20 -14.19 -2.25
CA ALA A 23 -5.31 -15.14 -2.13
C ALA A 23 -5.32 -16.20 -3.25
N GLU A 24 -5.07 -15.80 -4.50
CA GLU A 24 -4.95 -16.75 -5.62
C GLU A 24 -3.77 -17.71 -5.42
N PHE A 25 -2.63 -17.21 -4.95
CA PHE A 25 -1.45 -18.01 -4.71
C PHE A 25 -1.60 -18.95 -3.51
N GLU A 26 -2.36 -18.57 -2.48
CA GLU A 26 -2.67 -19.45 -1.34
C GLU A 26 -3.75 -20.48 -1.68
N GLY A 27 -4.70 -20.11 -2.55
CA GLY A 27 -5.79 -20.99 -2.98
C GLY A 27 -5.42 -21.97 -4.11
N ALA A 28 -4.26 -21.79 -4.75
CA ALA A 28 -3.77 -22.71 -5.77
C ALA A 28 -3.30 -24.03 -5.13
N ASP A 29 -4.23 -24.99 -5.05
CA ASP A 29 -4.06 -26.27 -4.36
C ASP A 29 -2.87 -27.12 -4.85
N ASP A 30 -2.39 -28.02 -4.00
CA ASP A 30 -1.29 -28.95 -4.30
C ASP A 30 -1.82 -30.15 -5.11
N PHE A 31 -1.79 -30.06 -6.44
CA PHE A 31 -2.31 -31.11 -7.34
C PHE A 31 -1.31 -32.24 -7.65
N SER A 32 -0.28 -32.44 -6.83
CA SER A 32 0.89 -33.21 -7.26
C SER A 32 0.68 -34.72 -7.37
N ASP A 33 0.02 -35.33 -6.38
CA ASP A 33 -0.01 -36.79 -6.27
C ASP A 33 -1.07 -37.41 -7.17
N ASP A 34 -2.28 -36.84 -7.19
CA ASP A 34 -3.38 -37.31 -8.05
C ASP A 34 -3.03 -37.18 -9.54
N VAL A 35 -2.38 -36.07 -9.93
CA VAL A 35 -1.95 -35.88 -11.32
C VAL A 35 -0.77 -36.77 -11.66
N ALA A 36 0.15 -37.01 -10.73
CA ALA A 36 1.24 -37.96 -10.95
C ALA A 36 0.75 -39.40 -11.11
N GLU A 37 -0.24 -39.83 -10.31
CA GLU A 37 -0.83 -41.15 -10.42
C GLU A 37 -1.60 -41.33 -11.74
N ALA A 38 -2.30 -40.28 -12.19
CA ALA A 38 -3.01 -40.29 -13.47
C ALA A 38 -2.10 -40.46 -14.71
N THR A 39 -0.79 -40.24 -14.57
CA THR A 39 0.16 -40.43 -15.70
C THR A 39 0.34 -41.90 -16.10
N GLY A 40 0.05 -42.86 -15.21
CA GLY A 40 0.13 -44.29 -15.50
C GLY A 40 1.53 -44.83 -15.83
N HIS A 41 2.58 -44.03 -15.64
CA HIS A 41 3.97 -44.42 -15.89
C HIS A 41 4.88 -43.87 -14.78
N ASP A 42 5.69 -44.72 -14.17
CA ASP A 42 6.49 -44.38 -12.98
C ASP A 42 7.44 -43.19 -13.21
N ASP A 43 8.23 -43.20 -14.29
CA ASP A 43 9.16 -42.10 -14.59
C ASP A 43 8.45 -40.76 -14.85
N LEU A 44 7.33 -40.79 -15.58
CA LEU A 44 6.55 -39.59 -15.88
C LEU A 44 5.86 -39.05 -14.61
N GLY A 45 5.30 -39.94 -13.79
CA GLY A 45 4.75 -39.60 -12.48
C GLY A 45 5.80 -39.01 -11.55
N GLY A 46 7.03 -39.54 -11.57
CA GLY A 46 8.18 -38.96 -10.87
C GLY A 46 8.46 -37.51 -11.30
N HIS A 47 8.50 -37.25 -12.60
CA HIS A 47 8.70 -35.89 -13.13
C HIS A 47 7.56 -34.94 -12.78
N VAL A 48 6.31 -35.41 -12.75
CA VAL A 48 5.15 -34.60 -12.35
C VAL A 48 5.24 -34.23 -10.87
N ARG A 49 5.58 -35.16 -9.98
CA ARG A 49 5.80 -34.87 -8.54
C ARG A 49 6.92 -33.86 -8.35
N ASP A 50 8.06 -34.07 -9.01
CA ASP A 50 9.20 -33.15 -8.96
C ASP A 50 8.84 -31.73 -9.40
N PHE A 51 8.09 -31.61 -10.49
CA PHE A 51 7.60 -30.32 -10.96
C PHE A 51 6.69 -29.67 -9.93
N ALA A 52 5.72 -30.42 -9.42
CA ALA A 52 4.73 -29.89 -8.51
C ALA A 52 5.33 -29.47 -7.15
N HIS A 53 6.28 -30.23 -6.61
CA HIS A 53 7.04 -29.83 -5.42
C HIS A 53 7.83 -28.53 -5.66
N LYS A 54 8.58 -28.45 -6.77
CA LYS A 54 9.33 -27.23 -7.12
C LYS A 54 8.41 -26.03 -7.35
N TRP A 55 7.24 -26.26 -7.95
CA TRP A 55 6.22 -25.24 -8.14
C TRP A 55 5.68 -24.75 -6.80
N ASN A 56 5.37 -25.67 -5.86
CA ASN A 56 4.92 -25.30 -4.52
C ASN A 56 5.94 -24.43 -3.79
N ASP A 57 7.23 -24.81 -3.83
CA ASP A 57 8.31 -24.02 -3.23
C ASP A 57 8.42 -22.62 -3.87
N LYS A 58 8.30 -22.52 -5.21
CA LYS A 58 8.31 -21.22 -5.88
C LYS A 58 7.08 -20.39 -5.57
N ARG A 59 5.91 -21.00 -5.49
CA ARG A 59 4.66 -20.36 -5.11
C ARG A 59 4.78 -19.75 -3.73
N LYS A 60 5.21 -20.53 -2.73
CA LYS A 60 5.45 -20.06 -1.34
C LYS A 60 6.39 -18.85 -1.30
N LYS A 61 7.54 -18.95 -1.96
CA LYS A 61 8.52 -17.85 -1.99
C LYS A 61 7.95 -16.58 -2.66
N MET A 62 7.16 -16.74 -3.71
CA MET A 62 6.54 -15.58 -4.36
C MET A 62 5.45 -14.96 -3.48
N THR A 63 4.62 -15.76 -2.82
CA THR A 63 3.64 -15.29 -1.84
C THR A 63 4.31 -14.51 -0.71
N GLU A 64 5.41 -15.00 -0.16
CA GLU A 64 6.19 -14.30 0.87
C GLU A 64 6.69 -12.93 0.39
N ASN A 65 7.25 -12.86 -0.83
CA ASN A 65 7.72 -11.60 -1.39
C ASN A 65 6.58 -10.59 -1.61
N ILE A 66 5.41 -11.06 -2.07
CA ILE A 66 4.23 -10.21 -2.30
C ILE A 66 3.67 -9.70 -0.98
N LYS A 67 3.63 -10.54 0.07
CA LYS A 67 3.27 -10.12 1.43
C LYS A 67 4.21 -9.03 1.95
N ALA A 68 5.52 -9.21 1.77
CA ALA A 68 6.50 -8.20 2.18
C ALA A 68 6.30 -6.86 1.44
N LEU A 69 6.01 -6.89 0.14
CA LEU A 69 5.70 -5.68 -0.64
C LEU A 69 4.42 -4.99 -0.11
N ARG A 70 3.38 -5.77 0.17
CA ARG A 70 2.13 -5.25 0.75
C ARG A 70 2.38 -4.58 2.11
N GLU A 71 3.19 -5.19 2.98
CA GLU A 71 3.54 -4.61 4.28
C GLU A 71 4.27 -3.27 4.14
N GLN A 72 5.18 -3.15 3.18
CA GLN A 72 5.87 -1.88 2.89
C GLN A 72 4.89 -0.80 2.43
N LEU A 73 3.93 -1.13 1.57
CA LEU A 73 2.89 -0.19 1.12
C LEU A 73 1.99 0.25 2.27
N SER A 74 1.62 -0.66 3.17
CA SER A 74 0.87 -0.31 4.39
C SER A 74 1.66 0.65 5.26
N ALA A 75 2.95 0.38 5.51
CA ALA A 75 3.80 1.27 6.31
C ALA A 75 3.92 2.68 5.72
N ILE A 76 4.03 2.80 4.39
CA ILE A 76 4.03 4.09 3.69
C ILE A 76 2.70 4.80 3.92
N THR A 77 1.58 4.13 3.65
CA THR A 77 0.23 4.71 3.76
C THR A 77 -0.07 5.18 5.19
N ASP A 78 0.31 4.39 6.19
CA ASP A 78 0.16 4.72 7.61
C ASP A 78 1.01 5.92 8.00
N GLY A 79 2.25 5.99 7.52
CA GLY A 79 3.15 7.12 7.75
C GLY A 79 2.58 8.43 7.23
N PHE A 80 2.10 8.45 5.98
CA PHE A 80 1.47 9.64 5.39
C PHE A 80 0.19 10.04 6.11
N THR A 81 -0.68 9.08 6.41
CA THR A 81 -1.94 9.33 7.13
C THR A 81 -1.68 9.91 8.52
N LYS A 82 -0.63 9.44 9.22
CA LYS A 82 -0.25 9.98 10.52
C LYS A 82 0.24 11.42 10.42
N VAL A 83 1.15 11.71 9.49
CA VAL A 83 1.68 13.06 9.28
C VAL A 83 0.56 14.05 8.92
N ASP A 84 -0.37 13.64 8.04
CA ASP A 84 -1.53 14.46 7.66
C ASP A 84 -2.44 14.78 8.87
N LYS A 85 -2.75 13.76 9.69
CA LYS A 85 -3.54 13.94 10.91
C LYS A 85 -2.88 14.88 11.92
N GLU A 86 -1.56 14.76 12.10
CA GLU A 86 -0.78 15.61 13.00
C GLU A 86 -0.75 17.06 12.50
N LEU A 87 -0.55 17.28 11.19
CA LEU A 87 -0.59 18.61 10.60
C LEU A 87 -1.98 19.25 10.71
N ALA A 88 -3.03 18.51 10.38
CA ALA A 88 -4.41 18.98 10.50
C ALA A 88 -4.76 19.33 11.96
N LYS A 89 -4.24 18.57 12.93
CA LYS A 89 -4.40 18.88 14.35
C LYS A 89 -3.67 20.17 14.71
N ALA A 90 -2.41 20.33 14.33
CA ALA A 90 -1.64 21.53 14.61
C ALA A 90 -2.30 22.80 14.04
N LEU A 91 -2.88 22.72 12.84
CA LEU A 91 -3.62 23.83 12.22
C LEU A 91 -4.91 24.18 12.99
N ARG A 92 -5.66 23.17 13.47
CA ARG A 92 -6.85 23.40 14.32
C ARG A 92 -6.46 24.04 15.66
N ASP A 93 -5.44 23.51 16.32
CA ASP A 93 -4.95 24.03 17.60
C ASP A 93 -4.45 25.49 17.46
N ALA A 94 -3.80 25.82 16.33
CA ALA A 94 -3.39 27.18 16.00
C ALA A 94 -4.59 28.13 15.77
N ALA A 95 -5.64 27.66 15.08
CA ALA A 95 -6.86 28.44 14.87
C ALA A 95 -7.63 28.69 16.18
N ASP A 96 -7.70 27.69 17.07
CA ASP A 96 -8.40 27.77 18.34
C ASP A 96 -7.67 28.63 19.39
N SER A 97 -6.34 28.75 19.27
CA SER A 97 -5.52 29.58 20.19
C SER A 97 -5.56 31.09 19.88
N GLY A 98 -6.28 31.52 18.83
CA GLY A 98 -6.53 32.93 18.54
C GLY A 98 -5.30 33.71 18.06
N ASP A 99 -4.23 33.04 17.66
CA ASP A 99 -3.05 33.68 17.09
C ASP A 99 -3.36 34.14 15.65
N THR A 100 -3.53 35.46 15.48
CA THR A 100 -3.84 36.10 14.18
C THR A 100 -2.61 36.30 13.29
N SER A 101 -1.46 35.70 13.64
CA SER A 101 -0.21 35.82 12.90
C SER A 101 -0.26 35.24 11.47
N PHE A 102 -1.23 34.37 11.18
CA PHE A 102 -1.46 33.81 9.85
C PHE A 102 -2.87 34.17 9.33
N PRO A 103 -3.01 35.20 8.48
CA PRO A 103 -4.31 35.55 7.93
C PRO A 103 -4.83 34.45 7.00
N PRO A 104 -6.15 34.18 6.99
CA PRO A 104 -6.75 33.17 6.11
C PRO A 104 -6.47 33.48 4.63
N PRO A 105 -6.24 32.47 3.78
CA PRO A 105 -5.95 32.70 2.36
C PRO A 105 -7.16 33.36 1.69
N GLY A 106 -6.98 34.60 1.22
CA GLY A 106 -7.98 35.31 0.42
C GLY A 106 -8.67 36.52 1.06
N GLN A 107 -8.31 36.94 2.28
CA GLN A 107 -8.79 38.22 2.81
C GLN A 107 -7.83 39.36 2.45
N ASN A 108 -8.08 40.02 1.32
CA ASN A 108 -7.50 41.34 1.04
C ASN A 108 -7.95 42.29 2.16
N ASN A 109 -7.03 42.79 2.97
CA ASN A 109 -7.33 43.77 4.01
C ASN A 109 -7.37 45.18 3.39
N PRO A 110 -8.54 45.81 3.16
CA PRO A 110 -8.61 47.17 2.67
C PRO A 110 -8.66 48.10 3.88
N GLY A 111 -7.51 48.56 4.37
CA GLY A 111 -7.52 49.38 5.58
C GLY A 111 -6.28 50.17 5.96
N HIS A 112 -5.16 50.08 5.24
CA HIS A 112 -4.03 50.98 5.51
C HIS A 112 -4.18 52.25 4.66
N ASN A 113 -4.75 53.31 5.25
CA ASN A 113 -4.64 54.67 4.71
C ASN A 113 -3.46 55.36 5.43
N PRO A 114 -2.28 55.52 4.79
CA PRO A 114 -1.20 56.28 5.36
C PRO A 114 -1.29 57.71 4.81
N THR A 115 -1.84 58.63 5.59
CA THR A 115 -1.30 60.00 5.76
C THR A 115 -2.32 60.86 6.53
N ALA A 116 -2.00 61.13 7.79
CA ALA A 116 -2.40 62.36 8.46
C ALA A 116 -1.10 63.13 8.77
N TYR A 117 -0.79 64.11 7.94
CA TYR A 117 -0.15 65.39 8.25
C TYR A 117 -0.45 66.36 7.10
#